data_AF-A0A2E1BC21-F1
#
_entry.id   AF-A0A2E1BC21-F1
#
_cell.length_a   1.000
_cell.length_b   1.000
_cell.length_c   1.000
_cell.angle_alpha   90.00
_cell.angle_beta   90.00
_cell.angle_gamma   90.00
#
_symmetry.space_group_name_H-M   'P 1'
#
loop_
_entity.id
_entity.type
_entity.pdbx_description
1 polymer ?
#
loop_
_entity_poly.entity_id
_entity_poly.type
_entity_poly.pdbx_seq_one_letter_code
_entity_poly.pdbx_strand_id
1 'polypeptide(L)'
;MSSSREKALLFLPVAFFFAIAGIVFWQTSTVFVEMDAAGGPPQYNAALVPDGLAWLLVIFGVVQAVRILIGQERFSDGSVPAPDGSPGPEESFLLLRAAMSFAALVAFTAVLPVIGFYLAMPALMFVLMLILGNRSPVTLVAASLLTTLAAGYVFGALLNVRLPVGMFELTIW
;
A
#
# COMPACT_ATOMS: atom_id res chain seq x y z
N MET A 1 26.04 15.22 -19.66
CA MET A 1 24.75 15.95 -19.76
C MET A 1 23.66 14.90 -19.87
N SER A 2 22.94 14.62 -18.78
CA SER A 2 21.82 13.67 -18.79
C SER A 2 20.80 14.08 -19.87
N SER A 3 20.36 13.10 -20.66
CA SER A 3 19.40 13.30 -21.74
C SER A 3 18.06 13.74 -21.17
N SER A 4 17.35 14.67 -21.82
CA SER A 4 16.02 15.14 -21.34
C SER A 4 15.01 14.00 -21.11
N ARG A 5 15.22 12.84 -21.74
CA ARG A 5 14.42 11.62 -21.52
C ARG A 5 14.64 10.96 -20.15
N GLU A 6 15.87 10.97 -19.63
CA GLU A 6 16.19 10.37 -18.32
C GLU A 6 15.54 11.18 -17.19
N LYS A 7 15.62 12.52 -17.29
CA LYS A 7 14.92 13.42 -16.37
C LYS A 7 13.41 13.21 -16.40
N ALA A 8 12.82 13.04 -17.59
CA ALA A 8 11.39 12.76 -17.73
C ALA A 8 10.97 11.44 -17.05
N LEU A 9 11.79 10.39 -17.16
CA LEU A 9 11.54 9.11 -16.48
C LEU A 9 11.66 9.20 -14.96
N LEU A 10 12.56 10.05 -14.44
CA LEU A 10 12.69 10.30 -13.00
C LEU A 10 11.48 11.00 -12.39
N PHE A 11 10.80 11.85 -13.16
CA PHE A 11 9.55 12.50 -12.72
C PHE A 11 8.32 11.59 -12.82
N LEU A 12 8.42 10.41 -13.44
CA LEU A 12 7.27 9.51 -13.62
C LEU A 12 6.70 8.97 -12.29
N PRO A 13 7.51 8.47 -11.32
CA PRO A 13 7.00 8.08 -10.00
C PRO A 13 6.41 9.25 -9.21
N VAL A 14 7.00 10.45 -9.36
CA VAL A 14 6.50 11.68 -8.73
C VAL A 14 5.10 12.00 -9.27
N ALA A 15 4.95 12.03 -10.59
CA ALA A 15 3.66 12.25 -11.25
C ALA A 15 2.63 11.19 -10.83
N PHE A 16 3.05 9.93 -10.69
CA PHE A 16 2.19 8.84 -10.24
C PHE A 16 1.68 9.04 -8.81
N PHE A 17 2.54 9.40 -7.86
CA PHE A 17 2.11 9.69 -6.48
C PHE A 17 1.12 10.85 -6.40
N PHE A 18 1.38 11.95 -7.13
CA PHE A 18 0.46 13.08 -7.18
C PHE A 18 -0.86 12.75 -7.89
N ALA A 19 -0.83 11.94 -8.96
CA ALA A 19 -2.03 11.52 -9.66
C ALA A 19 -2.93 10.67 -8.74
N ILE A 20 -2.37 9.68 -8.04
CA ILE A 20 -3.13 8.87 -7.07
C ILE A 20 -3.68 9.75 -5.95
N ALA A 21 -2.85 10.61 -5.33
CA ALA A 21 -3.31 11.49 -4.26
C ALA A 21 -4.44 12.41 -4.73
N GLY A 22 -4.33 12.97 -5.94
CA GLY A 22 -5.37 13.79 -6.56
C GLY A 22 -6.69 13.04 -6.78
N ILE A 23 -6.62 11.79 -7.26
CA ILE A 23 -7.80 10.92 -7.41
C ILE A 23 -8.45 10.67 -6.04
N VAL A 24 -7.65 10.39 -5.01
CA VAL A 24 -8.15 10.15 -3.66
C VAL A 24 -8.84 11.40 -3.11
N PHE A 25 -8.22 12.59 -3.19
CA PHE A 25 -8.86 13.84 -2.76
C PHE A 25 -10.13 14.17 -3.54
N TRP A 26 -10.17 13.85 -4.83
CA TRP A 26 -11.38 13.99 -5.63
C TRP A 26 -12.48 13.05 -5.15
N GLN A 27 -12.16 11.78 -4.87
CA GLN A 27 -13.11 10.82 -4.33
C GLN A 27 -13.61 11.21 -2.93
N THR A 28 -12.72 11.67 -2.05
CA THR A 28 -13.11 12.09 -0.69
C THR A 28 -13.98 13.33 -0.69
N SER A 29 -13.78 14.26 -1.62
CA SER A 29 -14.62 15.45 -1.77
C SER A 29 -15.93 15.26 -2.54
N THR A 30 -16.07 14.16 -3.29
CA THR A 30 -17.28 13.86 -4.08
C THR A 30 -18.02 12.66 -3.52
N VAL A 31 -17.52 11.45 -3.78
CA VAL A 31 -18.14 10.17 -3.44
C VAL A 31 -18.39 10.04 -1.94
N PHE A 32 -17.41 10.38 -1.10
CA PHE A 32 -17.58 10.25 0.36
C PHE A 32 -18.49 11.32 0.95
N VAL A 33 -18.55 12.52 0.34
CA VAL A 33 -19.49 13.58 0.73
C VAL A 33 -20.92 13.17 0.36
N GLU A 34 -21.13 12.64 -0.84
CA GLU A 34 -22.43 12.14 -1.30
C GLU A 34 -22.97 11.00 -0.43
N MET A 35 -22.07 10.18 0.15
CA MET A 35 -22.42 9.09 1.06
C MET A 35 -22.57 9.52 2.53
N ASP A 36 -22.52 10.83 2.83
CA ASP A 36 -22.49 11.39 4.19
C ASP A 36 -21.38 10.79 5.07
N ALA A 37 -20.32 10.30 4.43
CA ALA A 37 -19.21 9.55 5.03
C ALA A 37 -17.92 10.38 5.15
N ALA A 38 -17.96 11.66 4.77
CA ALA A 38 -16.84 12.61 4.86
C ALA A 38 -16.89 13.51 6.11
N GLY A 39 -17.90 13.35 6.97
CA GLY A 39 -18.14 14.19 8.14
C GLY A 39 -18.20 13.42 9.46
N GLY A 40 -18.11 14.14 10.57
CA GLY A 40 -18.30 13.59 11.92
C GLY A 40 -17.01 13.10 12.61
N PRO A 41 -17.15 12.45 13.78
CA PRO A 41 -16.03 11.87 14.53
C PRO A 41 -15.27 10.82 13.72
N PRO A 42 -14.01 10.51 14.06
CA PRO A 42 -13.18 9.62 13.25
C PRO A 42 -13.77 8.25 12.93
N GLN A 43 -14.60 7.71 13.81
CA GLN A 43 -15.32 6.46 13.61
C GLN A 43 -16.43 6.48 12.54
N TYR A 44 -16.96 7.66 12.19
CA TYR A 44 -18.02 7.83 11.19
C TYR A 44 -17.51 8.44 9.88
N ASN A 45 -16.34 9.08 9.94
CA ASN A 45 -15.72 9.71 8.78
C ASN A 45 -14.80 8.72 8.06
N ALA A 46 -15.38 7.97 7.12
CA ALA A 46 -14.66 7.02 6.28
C ALA A 46 -13.65 7.69 5.33
N ALA A 47 -13.73 9.02 5.12
CA ALA A 47 -12.80 9.78 4.30
C ALA A 47 -11.46 10.09 5.00
N LEU A 48 -11.39 10.06 6.35
CA LEU A 48 -10.17 10.43 7.09
C LEU A 48 -8.96 9.56 6.77
N VAL A 49 -9.16 8.25 6.68
CA VAL A 49 -8.08 7.30 6.38
C VAL A 49 -7.55 7.47 4.96
N PRO A 50 -8.39 7.48 3.90
CA PRO A 50 -7.90 7.74 2.55
C PRO A 50 -7.28 9.15 2.41
N ASP A 51 -7.84 10.20 3.03
CA ASP A 51 -7.23 11.54 3.04
C ASP A 51 -5.84 11.53 3.69
N GLY A 52 -5.68 10.86 4.83
CA GLY A 52 -4.39 10.72 5.51
C GLY A 52 -3.34 10.01 4.64
N LEU A 53 -3.74 8.95 3.93
CA LEU A 53 -2.87 8.25 2.97
C LEU A 53 -2.53 9.13 1.76
N ALA A 54 -3.48 9.91 1.25
CA ALA A 54 -3.24 10.85 0.17
C ALA A 54 -2.22 11.92 0.58
N TRP A 55 -2.33 12.47 1.79
CA TRP A 55 -1.32 13.40 2.33
C TRP A 55 0.05 12.77 2.45
N LEU A 56 0.13 11.51 2.88
CA LEU A 56 1.40 10.79 2.97
C LEU A 56 2.03 10.56 1.58
N LEU A 57 1.23 10.25 0.57
CA LEU A 57 1.67 10.17 -0.83
C LEU A 57 2.16 11.52 -1.36
N VAL A 58 1.48 12.62 -1.02
CA VAL A 58 1.94 13.98 -1.35
C VAL A 58 3.30 14.26 -0.74
N ILE A 59 3.50 13.94 0.55
CA ILE A 59 4.78 14.12 1.23
C ILE A 59 5.88 13.33 0.51
N PHE A 60 5.63 12.08 0.15
CA PHE A 60 6.59 11.26 -0.60
C PHE A 60 6.87 11.81 -2.00
N GLY A 61 5.84 12.27 -2.72
CA GLY A 61 5.99 12.93 -4.00
C GLY A 61 6.85 14.19 -3.92
N VAL A 62 6.63 15.04 -2.91
CA VAL A 62 7.43 16.25 -2.66
C VAL A 62 8.87 15.90 -2.31
N VAL A 63 9.09 14.98 -1.37
CA VAL A 63 10.44 14.55 -0.98
C VAL A 63 11.20 14.00 -2.19
N GLN A 64 10.54 13.18 -3.02
CA GLN A 64 11.13 12.62 -4.22
C GLN A 64 11.44 13.70 -5.26
N ALA A 65 10.53 14.64 -5.50
CA ALA A 65 10.75 15.77 -6.40
C ALA A 65 11.93 16.65 -5.95
N VAL A 66 12.02 16.94 -4.65
CA VAL A 66 13.11 17.72 -4.06
C VAL A 66 14.44 16.99 -4.20
N ARG A 67 14.49 15.67 -3.99
CA ARG A 67 15.70 14.86 -4.20
C ARG A 67 16.19 14.91 -5.65
N ILE A 68 15.27 14.85 -6.62
CA ILE A 68 15.58 14.98 -8.05
C ILE A 68 16.11 16.39 -8.36
N LEU A 69 15.47 17.44 -7.81
CA LEU A 69 15.86 18.83 -8.04
C LEU A 69 17.23 19.18 -7.43
N ILE A 70 17.56 18.61 -6.28
CA ILE A 70 18.86 18.80 -5.59
C ILE A 70 19.97 17.94 -6.23
N GLY A 71 19.64 17.08 -7.21
CA GLY A 71 20.60 16.18 -7.84
C GLY A 71 21.14 15.14 -6.86
N GLN A 72 20.41 14.86 -5.78
CA GLN A 72 20.77 13.87 -4.77
C GLN A 72 20.37 12.46 -5.23
N GLU A 73 20.59 12.19 -6.51
CA GLU A 73 20.42 10.89 -7.14
C GLU A 73 21.51 9.97 -6.59
N ARG A 74 21.28 9.42 -5.40
CA ARG A 74 21.80 8.08 -5.13
C ARG A 74 21.02 7.17 -6.06
N PHE A 75 21.50 7.04 -7.30
CA PHE A 75 21.42 5.75 -7.95
C PHE A 75 21.92 4.77 -6.92
N SER A 76 21.00 3.96 -6.39
CA SER A 76 21.41 2.68 -5.88
C SER A 76 22.06 2.03 -7.08
N ASP A 77 23.39 2.00 -7.08
CA ASP A 77 24.26 1.26 -8.00
C ASP A 77 23.97 -0.23 -7.76
N GLY A 78 22.76 -0.63 -8.15
CA GLY A 78 22.08 -1.85 -7.73
C GLY A 78 21.72 -2.77 -8.88
N SER A 79 22.07 -2.40 -10.11
CA SER A 79 22.11 -3.34 -11.22
C SER A 79 23.14 -2.83 -12.22
N VAL A 80 24.30 -3.50 -12.27
CA VAL A 80 25.15 -3.49 -13.47
C VAL A 80 24.23 -3.95 -14.60
N PRO A 81 23.91 -3.12 -15.60
CA PRO A 81 23.10 -3.56 -16.71
C PRO A 81 23.88 -4.68 -17.39
N ALA A 82 23.23 -5.84 -17.61
CA ALA A 82 23.77 -6.79 -18.57
C ALA A 82 23.97 -6.06 -19.91
N PRO A 83 25.04 -6.32 -20.66
CA PRO A 83 25.41 -5.56 -21.87
C PRO A 83 24.33 -5.52 -22.97
N ASP A 84 23.23 -6.27 -22.83
CA ASP A 84 22.16 -6.43 -23.81
C ASP A 84 20.83 -5.74 -23.45
N GLY A 85 20.73 -5.06 -22.32
CA GLY A 85 19.49 -4.38 -21.91
C GLY A 85 18.33 -5.33 -21.56
N SER A 86 18.60 -6.62 -21.40
CA SER A 86 17.65 -7.55 -20.79
C SER A 86 17.61 -7.32 -19.27
N PRO A 87 16.41 -7.30 -18.64
CA PRO A 87 16.33 -7.24 -17.19
C PRO A 87 17.07 -8.45 -16.64
N GLY A 88 18.08 -8.19 -15.79
CA GLY A 88 18.88 -9.25 -15.19
C GLY A 88 17.98 -10.27 -14.49
N PRO A 89 18.42 -11.53 -14.30
CA PRO A 89 17.63 -12.56 -13.65
C PRO A 89 17.03 -12.08 -12.30
N GLU A 90 17.79 -11.28 -11.53
CA GLU A 90 17.33 -10.71 -10.26
C GLU A 90 16.21 -9.65 -10.39
N GLU A 91 16.24 -8.78 -11.40
CA GLU A 91 15.19 -7.77 -11.63
C GLU A 91 13.87 -8.42 -12.00
N SER A 92 13.91 -9.47 -12.83
CA SER A 92 12.71 -10.23 -13.21
C SER A 92 12.04 -10.89 -11.99
N PHE A 93 12.84 -11.41 -11.05
CA PHE A 93 12.33 -11.97 -9.79
C PHE A 93 11.73 -10.90 -8.87
N LEU A 94 12.34 -9.70 -8.80
CA LEU A 94 11.81 -8.59 -8.00
C LEU A 94 10.48 -8.08 -8.57
N LEU A 95 10.41 -7.88 -9.89
CA LEU A 95 9.18 -7.47 -10.58
C LEU A 95 8.07 -8.51 -10.38
N LEU A 96 8.40 -9.79 -10.48
CA LEU A 96 7.44 -10.87 -10.24
C LEU A 96 6.94 -10.88 -8.78
N ARG A 97 7.81 -10.70 -7.79
CA ARG A 97 7.41 -10.60 -6.36
C ARG A 97 6.55 -9.36 -6.09
N ALA A 98 6.87 -8.23 -6.72
CA ALA A 98 6.08 -7.02 -6.63
C ALA A 98 4.68 -7.22 -7.24
N ALA A 99 4.61 -7.81 -8.44
CA ALA A 99 3.36 -8.15 -9.10
C ALA A 99 2.52 -9.13 -8.28
N MET A 100 3.15 -10.16 -7.70
CA MET A 100 2.47 -11.12 -6.82
C MET A 100 1.95 -10.46 -5.53
N SER A 101 2.73 -9.57 -4.92
CA SER A 101 2.31 -8.83 -3.72
C SER A 101 1.13 -7.92 -4.02
N PHE A 102 1.15 -7.24 -5.17
CA PHE A 102 0.03 -6.41 -5.63
C PHE A 102 -1.22 -7.26 -5.89
N ALA A 103 -1.08 -8.39 -6.57
CA ALA A 103 -2.18 -9.32 -6.80
C ALA A 103 -2.77 -9.87 -5.50
N ALA A 104 -1.93 -10.18 -4.50
CA ALA A 104 -2.39 -10.59 -3.17
C ALA A 104 -3.18 -9.49 -2.46
N LEU A 105 -2.77 -8.23 -2.59
CA LEU A 105 -3.49 -7.08 -2.04
C LEU A 105 -4.86 -6.89 -2.70
N VAL A 106 -4.92 -6.99 -4.03
CA VAL A 106 -6.19 -6.93 -4.79
C VAL A 106 -7.12 -8.07 -4.37
N ALA A 107 -6.60 -9.30 -4.29
CA ALA A 107 -7.37 -10.45 -3.83
C ALA A 107 -7.88 -10.26 -2.40
N PHE A 108 -7.05 -9.74 -1.49
CA PHE A 108 -7.46 -9.39 -0.13
C PHE A 108 -8.66 -8.44 -0.13
N THR A 109 -8.60 -7.34 -0.89
CA THR A 109 -9.71 -6.37 -0.95
C THR A 109 -11.00 -6.97 -1.51
N ALA A 110 -10.89 -7.84 -2.51
CA ALA A 110 -12.05 -8.49 -3.13
C ALA A 110 -12.74 -9.49 -2.19
N VAL A 111 -11.97 -10.18 -1.34
CA VAL A 111 -12.49 -11.23 -0.44
C VAL A 111 -12.89 -10.66 0.93
N LEU A 112 -12.41 -9.47 1.28
CA LEU A 112 -12.74 -8.76 2.53
C LEU A 112 -14.25 -8.71 2.87
N PRO A 113 -15.19 -8.39 1.94
CA PRO A 113 -16.62 -8.39 2.26
C PRO A 113 -17.20 -9.79 2.47
N VAL A 114 -16.52 -10.85 2.01
CA VAL A 114 -16.99 -12.23 2.12
C VAL A 114 -16.52 -12.89 3.41
N ILE A 115 -15.21 -12.85 3.69
CA ILE A 115 -14.63 -13.58 4.84
C ILE A 115 -14.34 -12.69 6.05
N GLY A 116 -14.33 -11.37 5.89
CA GLY A 116 -14.06 -10.42 6.96
C GLY A 116 -12.57 -10.21 7.26
N PHE A 117 -12.29 -9.17 8.04
CA PHE A 117 -10.95 -8.67 8.35
C PHE A 117 -10.10 -9.69 9.11
N TYR A 118 -10.65 -10.32 10.16
CA TYR A 118 -9.90 -11.23 11.04
C TYR A 118 -9.44 -12.53 10.36
N LEU A 119 -10.02 -12.89 9.21
CA LEU A 119 -9.58 -14.00 8.37
C LEU A 119 -8.74 -13.52 7.18
N ALA A 120 -9.13 -12.43 6.54
CA ALA A 120 -8.45 -11.92 5.35
C ALA A 120 -7.06 -11.36 5.65
N MET A 121 -6.91 -10.60 6.75
CA MET A 121 -5.65 -9.94 7.11
C MET A 121 -4.51 -10.91 7.46
N PRO A 122 -4.73 -11.96 8.29
CA PRO A 122 -3.65 -12.91 8.57
C PRO A 122 -3.32 -13.73 7.33
N ALA A 123 -4.29 -14.07 6.48
CA ALA A 123 -4.04 -14.71 5.20
C ALA A 123 -3.17 -13.84 4.27
N LEU A 124 -3.49 -12.54 4.16
CA LEU A 124 -2.68 -11.59 3.40
C LEU A 124 -1.25 -11.50 3.94
N MET A 125 -1.08 -11.29 5.24
CA MET A 125 0.25 -11.20 5.86
C MET A 125 1.06 -12.48 5.65
N PHE A 126 0.42 -13.63 5.80
CA PHE A 126 1.04 -14.92 5.56
C PHE A 126 1.53 -15.06 4.11
N VAL A 127 0.67 -14.74 3.14
CA VAL A 127 1.00 -14.79 1.70
C VAL A 127 2.12 -13.81 1.34
N LEU A 128 2.06 -12.58 1.83
CA LEU A 128 3.11 -11.59 1.59
C LEU A 128 4.45 -12.04 2.15
N MET A 129 4.49 -12.57 3.37
CA MET A 129 5.71 -13.10 3.95
C MET A 129 6.29 -14.28 3.14
N LEU A 130 5.44 -15.16 2.60
CA LEU A 130 5.88 -16.22 1.70
C LEU A 130 6.45 -15.68 0.37
N ILE A 131 5.79 -14.69 -0.25
CA ILE A 131 6.26 -14.03 -1.48
C ILE A 131 7.61 -13.34 -1.26
N LEU A 132 7.77 -12.69 -0.10
CA LEU A 132 9.01 -12.03 0.30
C LEU A 132 10.12 -13.02 0.70
N GLY A 133 9.80 -14.31 0.83
CA GLY A 133 10.76 -15.39 1.05
C GLY A 133 10.98 -15.79 2.50
N ASN A 134 10.15 -15.33 3.44
CA ASN A 134 10.18 -15.83 4.81
C ASN A 134 9.65 -17.28 4.85
N ARG A 135 10.46 -18.19 5.38
CA ARG A 135 10.16 -19.64 5.43
C ARG A 135 9.96 -20.16 6.85
N SER A 136 10.15 -19.33 7.88
CA SER A 136 10.01 -19.75 9.27
C SER A 136 8.52 -19.92 9.61
N PRO A 137 8.01 -21.15 9.84
CA PRO A 137 6.59 -21.37 10.09
C PRO A 137 6.10 -20.64 11.35
N VAL A 138 6.96 -20.56 12.36
CA VAL A 138 6.69 -19.81 13.60
C VAL A 138 6.50 -18.32 13.29
N THR A 139 7.40 -17.74 12.48
CA THR A 139 7.32 -16.31 12.14
C THR A 139 6.10 -16.03 11.26
N LEU A 140 5.82 -16.90 10.29
CA LEU A 140 4.67 -16.76 9.39
C LEU A 140 3.35 -16.71 10.15
N VAL A 141 3.14 -17.64 11.09
CA VAL A 141 1.90 -17.72 11.87
C VAL A 141 1.86 -16.63 12.95
N ALA A 142 2.92 -16.49 13.74
CA ALA A 142 2.92 -15.54 14.85
C ALA A 142 2.83 -14.09 14.36
N ALA A 143 3.60 -13.71 13.35
CA ALA A 143 3.58 -12.34 12.87
C ALA A 143 2.26 -11.99 12.17
N SER A 144 1.71 -12.89 11.33
CA SER A 144 0.43 -12.64 10.67
C SER A 144 -0.72 -12.44 11.66
N LEU A 145 -0.77 -13.28 12.72
CA LEU A 145 -1.77 -13.15 13.78
C LEU A 145 -1.54 -11.90 14.63
N LEU A 146 -0.29 -11.64 15.06
CA LEU A 146 0.03 -10.46 15.86
C LEU A 146 -0.28 -9.16 15.11
N THR A 147 0.07 -9.05 13.83
CA THR A 147 -0.23 -7.87 13.03
C THR A 147 -1.73 -7.69 12.84
N THR A 148 -2.48 -8.79 12.65
CA THR A 148 -3.95 -8.76 12.55
C THR A 148 -4.59 -8.27 13.85
N LEU A 149 -4.17 -8.83 14.99
CA LEU A 149 -4.71 -8.45 16.29
C LEU A 149 -4.32 -7.02 16.67
N ALA A 150 -3.08 -6.61 16.40
CA ALA A 150 -2.63 -5.24 16.64
C ALA A 150 -3.42 -4.23 15.79
N ALA A 151 -3.60 -4.51 14.50
CA ALA A 151 -4.42 -3.68 13.63
C ALA A 151 -5.88 -3.67 14.08
N GLY A 152 -6.46 -4.83 14.40
CA GLY A 152 -7.81 -4.94 14.91
C GLY A 152 -8.03 -4.15 16.20
N TYR A 153 -7.05 -4.17 17.12
CA TYR A 153 -7.10 -3.39 18.35
C TYR A 153 -7.01 -1.89 18.09
N VAL A 154 -6.08 -1.46 17.23
CA VAL A 154 -5.92 -0.05 16.88
C VAL A 154 -7.18 0.49 16.19
N PHE A 155 -7.70 -0.22 15.19
CA PHE A 155 -8.86 0.25 14.43
C PHE A 155 -10.18 0.05 15.17
N GLY A 156 -10.42 -1.12 15.76
CA GLY A 156 -11.66 -1.42 16.47
C GLY A 156 -11.71 -0.75 17.84
N ALA A 157 -10.75 -1.05 18.73
CA ALA A 157 -10.80 -0.58 20.12
C ALA A 157 -10.36 0.88 20.28
N LEU A 158 -9.31 1.31 19.57
CA LEU A 158 -8.74 2.66 19.72
C LEU A 158 -9.46 3.71 18.87
N LEU A 159 -9.76 3.37 17.61
CA LEU A 159 -10.34 4.29 16.63
C LEU A 159 -11.86 4.12 16.44
N ASN A 160 -12.50 3.17 17.12
CA ASN A 160 -13.94 2.86 16.99
C ASN A 160 -14.40 2.62 15.55
N VAL A 161 -13.51 2.14 14.67
CA VAL A 161 -13.83 1.86 13.27
C VAL A 161 -14.45 0.47 13.16
N ARG A 162 -15.59 0.37 12.48
CA ARG A 162 -16.21 -0.92 12.17
C ARG A 162 -15.42 -1.65 11.09
N LEU A 163 -14.72 -2.70 11.49
CA LEU A 163 -14.01 -3.57 10.57
C LEU A 163 -15.00 -4.48 9.82
N PRO A 164 -14.73 -4.81 8.54
CA PRO A 164 -15.57 -5.75 7.80
C PRO A 164 -15.61 -7.11 8.50
N VAL A 165 -16.79 -7.55 8.93
CA VAL A 165 -16.95 -8.84 9.64
C VAL A 165 -17.15 -10.03 8.70
N GLY A 166 -17.51 -9.75 7.44
CA GLY A 166 -17.83 -10.77 6.44
C GLY A 166 -19.04 -11.62 6.82
N MET A 167 -19.20 -12.76 6.15
CA MET A 167 -20.29 -13.72 6.38
C MET A 167 -20.23 -14.42 7.75
N PHE A 168 -19.05 -14.44 8.38
CA PHE A 168 -18.84 -15.12 9.65
C PHE A 168 -19.14 -14.24 10.87
N GLU A 169 -19.44 -12.95 10.65
CA GLU A 169 -19.75 -11.98 11.71
C GLU A 169 -18.69 -11.93 12.83
N LEU A 170 -17.44 -12.23 12.49
CA LEU A 170 -16.34 -12.28 13.46
C LEU A 170 -15.96 -10.87 13.90
N THR A 171 -16.23 -10.56 15.15
CA THR A 171 -15.86 -9.29 15.79
C THR A 171 -15.21 -9.56 17.14
N ILE A 172 -14.08 -8.91 17.39
CA ILE A 172 -13.35 -9.03 18.68
C ILE A 172 -13.46 -7.72 19.47
N TRP A 173 -13.47 -6.58 18.78
CA TRP A 173 -13.61 -5.22 19.33
C TRP A 173 -14.62 -4.42 18.50
#